data_AF-R7QPB8-F1
#
_entry.id   AF-R7QPB8-F1
#
_cell.length_a   1.000
_cell.length_b   1.000
_cell.length_c   1.000
_cell.angle_alpha   90.00
_cell.angle_beta   90.00
_cell.angle_gamma   90.00
#
_symmetry.space_group_name_H-M   'P 1'
#
loop_
_entity.id
_entity.type
_entity.pdbx_description
1 polymer ?
#
loop_
_entity_poly.entity_id
_entity_poly.type
_entity_poly.pdbx_seq_one_letter_code
_entity_poly.pdbx_strand_id
1 'polypeptide(L)'
;MVGVGAICCNYWTDKQREVFRATNGQVTIWGQKPVSIEAQYVTGDGKKRRSLLLASGWWGVSRHVNYVFEIALTFCWSVPAGGTGVIPYVYVMFLTILLTDRAYRDEVRCSEKYGKYYEEYCRLVPYKMIPGVY
;
A
#
# COMPACT_ATOMS: atom_id res chain seq x y z
N MET A 1 -17.89 -2.61 15.40
CA MET A 1 -18.24 -2.95 13.99
C MET A 1 -17.28 -2.31 12.98
N VAL A 2 -16.95 -1.02 13.11
CA VAL A 2 -16.04 -0.32 12.16
C VAL A 2 -14.61 -0.91 12.12
N GLY A 3 -14.06 -1.34 13.27
CA GLY A 3 -12.72 -1.92 13.30
C GLY A 3 -12.58 -3.27 12.57
N VAL A 4 -13.62 -4.11 12.61
CA VAL A 4 -13.63 -5.38 11.86
C VAL A 4 -13.63 -5.10 10.36
N GLY A 5 -14.38 -4.08 9.91
CA GLY A 5 -14.39 -3.66 8.51
C GLY A 5 -13.01 -3.24 8.00
N ALA A 6 -12.25 -2.44 8.77
CA ALA A 6 -10.93 -2.01 8.36
C ALA A 6 -9.89 -3.16 8.33
N ILE A 7 -10.00 -4.14 9.24
CA ILE A 7 -9.19 -5.37 9.20
C ILE A 7 -9.52 -6.18 7.96
N CYS A 8 -10.80 -6.35 7.64
CA CYS A 8 -11.22 -7.03 6.41
C CYS A 8 -10.69 -6.33 5.15
N CYS A 9 -10.72 -4.99 5.10
CA CYS A 9 -10.19 -4.22 3.97
C CYS A 9 -8.66 -4.36 3.83
N ASN A 10 -7.91 -4.31 4.93
CA ASN A 10 -6.47 -4.57 4.94
C ASN A 10 -6.17 -5.98 4.41
N TYR A 11 -6.84 -6.98 4.98
CA TYR A 11 -6.68 -8.37 4.56
C TYR A 11 -7.02 -8.56 3.08
N TRP A 12 -8.08 -7.92 2.59
CA TRP A 12 -8.46 -8.01 1.18
C TRP A 12 -7.41 -7.37 0.26
N THR A 13 -6.82 -6.24 0.66
CA THR A 13 -5.78 -5.56 -0.11
C THR A 13 -4.51 -6.41 -0.21
N ASP A 14 -4.10 -7.03 0.90
CA ASP A 14 -2.98 -7.97 0.93
C ASP A 14 -3.27 -9.23 0.11
N LYS A 15 -4.45 -9.81 0.27
CA LYS A 15 -4.89 -10.97 -0.51
C LYS A 15 -4.90 -10.68 -2.01
N GLN A 16 -5.29 -9.47 -2.42
CA GLN A 16 -5.27 -9.08 -3.83
C GLN A 16 -3.85 -9.12 -4.41
N ARG A 17 -2.86 -8.61 -3.65
CA ARG A 17 -1.45 -8.64 -4.05
C ARG A 17 -0.89 -10.06 -4.08
N GLU A 18 -1.28 -10.89 -3.11
CA GLU A 18 -0.84 -12.28 -3.04
C GLU A 18 -1.38 -13.09 -4.23
N VAL A 19 -2.69 -13.02 -4.49
CA VAL A 19 -3.32 -13.70 -5.63
C VAL A 19 -2.70 -13.23 -6.94
N PHE A 20 -2.47 -11.92 -7.10
CA PHE A 20 -1.82 -11.38 -8.29
C PHE A 20 -0.42 -11.97 -8.52
N ARG A 21 0.37 -12.14 -7.45
CA ARG A 21 1.71 -12.75 -7.52
C ARG A 21 1.63 -14.26 -7.78
N ALA A 22 0.69 -14.96 -7.17
CA ALA A 22 0.48 -16.40 -7.38
C ALA A 22 0.07 -16.72 -8.83
N THR A 23 -0.71 -15.84 -9.44
CA THR A 23 -1.24 -16.00 -10.81
C THR A 23 -0.36 -15.32 -11.88
N ASN A 24 0.81 -14.78 -11.52
CA ASN A 24 1.71 -14.05 -12.42
C ASN A 24 0.97 -13.02 -13.32
N GLY A 25 -0.03 -12.33 -12.76
CA GLY A 25 -0.81 -11.32 -13.48
C GLY A 25 -1.98 -11.81 -14.34
N GLN A 26 -2.29 -13.11 -14.38
CA GLN A 26 -3.48 -13.63 -15.08
C GLN A 26 -4.75 -13.63 -14.21
N VAL A 27 -4.96 -12.60 -13.38
CA VAL A 27 -6.14 -12.48 -12.51
C VAL A 27 -6.96 -11.26 -12.85
N THR A 28 -8.29 -11.38 -12.87
CA THR A 28 -9.20 -10.25 -13.07
C THR A 28 -9.34 -9.47 -11.76
N ILE A 29 -9.03 -8.17 -11.78
CA ILE A 29 -9.18 -7.29 -10.61
C ILE A 29 -10.38 -6.38 -10.84
N TRP A 30 -11.36 -6.47 -9.95
CA TRP A 30 -12.62 -5.71 -10.04
C TRP A 30 -13.33 -5.85 -11.41
N GLY A 31 -13.28 -7.06 -12.00
CA GLY A 31 -13.91 -7.33 -13.29
C GLY A 31 -13.18 -6.78 -14.52
N GLN A 32 -12.01 -6.13 -14.34
CA GLN A 32 -11.18 -5.62 -15.44
C GLN A 32 -9.84 -6.34 -15.54
N LYS A 33 -9.20 -6.25 -16.73
CA LYS A 33 -7.84 -6.74 -16.94
C LYS A 33 -6.89 -5.97 -16.02
N PRO A 34 -6.01 -6.65 -15.27
CA PRO A 34 -5.14 -5.99 -14.31
C PRO A 34 -4.11 -5.17 -15.07
N VAL A 35 -3.97 -3.90 -14.69
CA VAL A 35 -2.84 -3.08 -15.14
C VAL A 35 -1.64 -3.44 -14.28
N SER A 36 -0.59 -3.95 -14.91
CA SER A 36 0.65 -4.33 -14.24
C SER A 36 1.87 -4.01 -15.07
N ILE A 37 2.97 -3.64 -14.40
CA ILE A 37 4.25 -3.36 -15.03
C ILE A 37 5.22 -4.49 -14.68
N GLU A 38 5.81 -5.13 -15.69
CA GLU A 38 6.86 -6.14 -15.49
C GLU A 38 8.20 -5.43 -15.32
N ALA A 39 8.62 -5.23 -14.07
CA ALA A 39 9.89 -4.60 -13.74
C ALA A 39 11.02 -5.64 -13.72
N GLN A 40 12.06 -5.41 -14.53
CA GLN A 40 13.29 -6.18 -14.48
C GLN A 40 14.31 -5.46 -13.61
N TYR A 41 14.86 -6.15 -12.61
CA TYR A 41 15.89 -5.60 -11.74
C TYR A 41 17.04 -6.60 -11.55
N VAL A 42 18.21 -6.09 -11.24
CA VAL A 42 19.39 -6.90 -10.93
C VAL A 42 19.52 -6.94 -9.41
N THR A 43 19.48 -8.14 -8.83
CA THR A 43 19.78 -8.33 -7.40
C THR A 43 21.28 -8.08 -7.16
N GLY A 44 21.68 -7.72 -5.94
CA GLY A 44 23.10 -7.58 -5.57
C GLY A 44 24.00 -8.75 -5.96
N ASP A 45 23.43 -9.96 -6.09
CA ASP A 45 24.10 -11.17 -6.59
C ASP A 45 24.34 -11.19 -8.13
N GLY A 46 24.06 -10.10 -8.84
CA GLY A 46 24.16 -10.01 -10.31
C GLY A 46 23.06 -10.74 -11.09
N LYS A 47 22.09 -11.38 -10.41
CA LYS A 47 21.00 -12.11 -11.06
C LYS A 47 19.88 -11.18 -11.51
N LYS A 48 19.50 -11.26 -12.79
CA LYS A 48 18.32 -10.59 -13.34
C LYS A 48 17.05 -11.29 -12.84
N ARG A 49 16.23 -10.56 -12.08
CA ARG A 49 14.92 -11.01 -11.59
C ARG A 49 13.82 -10.15 -12.22
N ARG A 50 12.67 -10.77 -12.42
CA ARG A 50 11.45 -10.14 -12.93
C ARG A 50 10.48 -10.02 -11.75
N SER A 51 9.90 -8.84 -11.56
CA SER A 51 8.87 -8.60 -10.56
C SER A 51 7.72 -7.86 -11.21
N LEU A 52 6.50 -8.32 -10.94
CA LEU A 52 5.29 -7.67 -11.42
C LEU A 52 4.85 -6.61 -10.39
N LEU A 53 4.70 -5.37 -10.84
CA LEU A 53 4.15 -4.26 -10.07
C LEU A 53 2.66 -4.12 -10.42
N LEU A 54 1.80 -4.15 -9.40
CA LEU A 54 0.36 -4.13 -9.57
C LEU A 54 -0.18 -2.70 -9.48
N ALA A 55 -0.71 -2.15 -10.57
CA ALA A 55 -1.25 -0.79 -10.65
C ALA A 55 -2.79 -0.76 -10.77
N SER A 56 -3.49 -1.80 -10.29
CA SER A 56 -4.95 -1.92 -10.41
C SER A 56 -5.62 -2.38 -9.11
N GLY A 57 -6.92 -2.09 -8.99
CA GLY A 57 -7.71 -2.27 -7.76
C GLY A 57 -7.20 -1.39 -6.63
N TRP A 58 -7.10 -1.93 -5.40
CA TRP A 58 -6.61 -1.16 -4.25
C TRP A 58 -5.21 -0.56 -4.49
N TRP A 59 -4.30 -1.31 -5.10
CA TRP A 59 -2.93 -0.87 -5.40
C TRP A 59 -2.85 0.15 -6.55
N GLY A 60 -3.93 0.32 -7.33
CA GLY A 60 -4.06 1.37 -8.33
C GLY A 60 -4.62 2.68 -7.78
N VAL A 61 -5.32 2.64 -6.64
CA VAL A 61 -5.88 3.84 -5.99
C VAL A 61 -4.79 4.58 -5.20
N SER A 62 -3.95 3.85 -4.48
CA SER A 62 -2.80 4.40 -3.77
C SER A 62 -1.72 3.33 -3.59
N ARG A 63 -0.46 3.76 -3.55
CA ARG A 63 0.69 2.87 -3.39
C ARG A 63 0.72 2.17 -2.02
N HIS A 64 0.11 2.79 -1.00
CA HIS A 64 0.07 2.30 0.37
C HIS A 64 -1.32 2.39 1.01
N VAL A 65 -2.36 1.89 0.33
CA VAL A 65 -3.74 1.87 0.88
C VAL A 65 -3.83 1.17 2.25
N ASN A 66 -3.04 0.11 2.47
CA ASN A 66 -3.01 -0.62 3.75
C ASN A 66 -2.75 0.31 4.95
N TYR A 67 -1.81 1.25 4.80
CA TYR A 67 -1.45 2.17 5.88
C TYR A 67 -2.60 3.13 6.19
N VAL A 68 -3.38 3.54 5.19
CA VAL A 68 -4.58 4.37 5.41
C VAL A 68 -5.64 3.61 6.20
N PHE A 69 -5.87 2.33 5.86
CA PHE A 69 -6.83 1.51 6.61
C PHE A 69 -6.37 1.25 8.05
N GLU A 70 -5.06 1.13 8.29
CA GLU A 70 -4.50 0.95 9.62
C GLU A 70 -4.60 2.23 10.47
N ILE A 71 -4.34 3.40 9.89
CA ILE A 71 -4.55 4.70 10.54
C ILE A 71 -6.04 4.93 10.81
N ALA A 72 -6.92 4.64 9.85
CA ALA A 72 -8.37 4.77 10.02
C ALA A 72 -8.91 3.82 11.09
N LEU A 73 -8.39 2.58 11.15
CA LEU A 73 -8.73 1.60 12.19
C LEU A 73 -8.36 2.12 13.57
N THR A 74 -7.10 2.54 13.75
CA THR A 74 -6.59 3.01 15.04
C THR A 74 -7.28 4.31 15.47
N PHE A 75 -7.59 5.19 14.53
CA PHE A 75 -8.43 6.35 14.76
C PHE A 75 -9.83 5.94 15.25
N CYS A 76 -10.53 5.04 14.55
CA CYS A 76 -11.85 4.57 14.97
C CYS A 76 -11.84 3.86 16.34
N TRP A 77 -10.73 3.20 16.69
CA TRP A 77 -10.56 2.59 18.01
C TRP A 77 -10.33 3.62 19.11
N SER A 78 -9.72 4.76 18.78
CA SER A 78 -9.47 5.87 19.71
C SER A 78 -10.69 6.77 19.97
N VAL A 79 -11.62 6.89 19.01
CA VAL A 79 -12.83 7.73 19.11
C VAL A 79 -13.68 7.45 20.36
N PRO A 80 -14.03 6.19 20.72
CA PRO A 80 -14.80 5.92 21.95
C PRO A 80 -14.04 6.27 23.24
N ALA A 81 -12.71 6.39 23.19
CA ALA A 81 -11.89 6.79 24.33
C ALA A 81 -11.79 8.33 24.49
N GLY A 82 -12.47 9.11 23.65
CA GLY A 82 -12.49 10.58 23.69
C GLY A 82 -13.00 11.20 25.00
N GLY A 83 -13.61 10.42 25.89
CA GLY A 83 -14.02 10.87 27.23
C GLY A 83 -12.99 10.65 28.35
N THR A 84 -11.92 9.87 28.11
CA THR A 84 -11.01 9.39 29.18
C THR A 84 -9.57 9.88 29.06
N GLY A 85 -9.20 10.61 28.01
CA GLY A 85 -7.88 11.27 27.89
C GLY A 85 -7.31 11.33 26.47
N VAL A 86 -6.22 12.08 26.31
CA VAL A 86 -5.55 12.37 25.02
C VAL A 86 -4.62 11.24 24.54
N ILE A 87 -4.27 10.31 25.45
CA ILE A 87 -3.33 9.19 25.22
C ILE A 87 -3.63 8.37 23.94
N PRO A 88 -4.87 7.95 23.65
CA PRO A 88 -5.16 7.16 22.45
C PRO A 88 -4.97 7.96 21.15
N TYR A 89 -5.13 9.29 21.17
CA TYR A 89 -4.85 10.15 20.00
C TYR A 89 -3.36 10.33 19.74
N VAL A 90 -2.54 10.37 20.80
CA VAL A 90 -1.07 10.40 20.68
C VAL A 90 -0.56 9.14 19.96
N TYR A 91 -1.15 7.97 20.26
CA TYR A 91 -0.82 6.73 19.57
C TYR A 91 -1.15 6.77 18.07
N VAL A 92 -2.31 7.32 17.68
CA VAL A 92 -2.69 7.48 16.27
C VAL A 92 -1.74 8.44 15.55
N MET A 93 -1.36 9.56 16.17
CA MET A 93 -0.38 10.49 15.60
C MET A 93 0.99 9.83 15.43
N PHE A 94 1.45 9.10 16.44
CA PHE A 94 2.73 8.37 16.38
C PHE A 94 2.74 7.34 15.24
N LEU A 95 1.68 6.53 15.12
CA LEU A 95 1.56 5.56 14.02
C LEU A 95 1.54 6.22 12.65
N THR A 96 0.82 7.34 12.51
CA THR A 96 0.74 8.09 11.26
C THR A 96 2.13 8.56 10.81
N ILE A 97 2.92 9.13 11.72
CA ILE A 97 4.29 9.56 11.43
C ILE A 97 5.18 8.36 11.07
N LEU A 98 5.12 7.29 11.87
CA LEU A 98 5.92 6.08 11.65
C LEU A 98 5.63 5.41 10.30
N LEU A 99 4.36 5.31 9.92
CA LEU A 99 3.93 4.74 8.65
C LEU A 99 4.29 5.64 7.47
N THR A 100 4.24 6.96 7.64
CA THR A 100 4.65 7.92 6.60
C THR A 100 6.15 7.82 6.33
N ASP A 101 6.97 7.80 7.37
CA ASP A 101 8.42 7.61 7.24
C ASP A 101 8.76 6.24 6.63
N ARG A 102 8.02 5.19 7.03
CA ARG A 102 8.13 3.86 6.42
C ARG A 102 7.80 3.87 4.93
N ALA A 103 6.69 4.51 4.54
CA ALA A 103 6.30 4.64 3.14
C ALA A 103 7.41 5.34 2.35
N TYR A 104 7.91 6.47 2.84
CA TYR A 104 9.00 7.20 2.19
C TYR A 104 10.25 6.33 1.96
N ARG A 105 10.70 5.59 2.98
CA ARG A 105 11.86 4.68 2.84
C ARG A 105 11.59 3.54 1.86
N ASP A 106 10.38 2.99 1.85
CA ASP A 106 9.99 1.94 0.91
C ASP A 106 9.97 2.45 -0.53
N GLU A 107 9.56 3.70 -0.76
CA GLU A 107 9.63 4.33 -2.07
C GLU A 107 11.05 4.54 -2.56
N VAL A 108 11.94 5.03 -1.69
CA VAL A 108 13.37 5.21 -2.03
C VAL A 108 13.96 3.87 -2.46
N ARG A 109 13.74 2.81 -1.67
CA ARG A 109 14.19 1.45 -2.00
C ARG A 109 13.60 0.93 -3.30
N CYS A 110 12.31 1.16 -3.57
CA CYS A 110 11.66 0.71 -4.79
C CYS A 110 12.15 1.50 -6.02
N SER A 111 12.38 2.80 -5.87
CA SER A 111 12.95 3.67 -6.90
C SER A 111 14.37 3.25 -7.25
N GLU A 112 15.22 2.98 -6.26
CA GLU A 112 16.58 2.48 -6.48
C GLU A 112 16.58 1.10 -7.14
N LYS A 113 15.65 0.22 -6.73
CA LYS A 113 15.59 -1.16 -7.22
C LYS A 113 15.02 -1.29 -8.63
N TYR A 114 13.92 -0.60 -8.94
CA TYR A 114 13.19 -0.76 -10.20
C TYR A 114 13.38 0.42 -11.16
N GLY A 115 13.95 1.55 -10.70
CA GLY A 115 14.33 2.69 -11.52
C GLY A 115 13.19 3.18 -12.42
N LYS A 116 13.42 3.11 -13.74
CA LYS A 116 12.46 3.56 -14.77
C LYS A 116 11.09 2.87 -14.68
N TYR A 117 11.05 1.59 -14.31
CA TYR A 117 9.79 0.86 -14.13
C TYR A 117 9.00 1.38 -12.92
N TYR A 118 9.69 1.87 -11.90
CA TYR A 118 9.04 2.52 -10.75
C TYR A 118 8.50 3.90 -11.12
N GLU A 119 9.19 4.64 -11.98
CA GLU A 119 8.71 5.93 -12.46
C GLU A 119 7.42 5.77 -13.27
N GLU A 120 7.37 4.79 -14.18
CA GLU A 120 6.16 4.44 -14.92
C GLU A 120 5.02 4.01 -13.98
N TYR A 121 5.34 3.23 -12.95
CA TYR A 121 4.39 2.87 -11.90
C TYR A 121 3.85 4.10 -11.14
N CYS A 122 4.72 5.04 -10.76
CA CYS A 122 4.33 6.29 -10.11
C CYS A 122 3.46 7.17 -11.00
N ARG A 123 3.60 7.10 -12.32
CA ARG A 123 2.72 7.83 -13.27
C ARG A 123 1.32 7.24 -13.31
N LEU A 124 1.19 5.91 -13.20
CA LEU A 124 -0.11 5.24 -13.14
C LEU A 124 -0.79 5.43 -11.78
N VAL A 125 0.00 5.43 -10.70
CA VAL A 125 -0.50 5.54 -9.31
C VAL A 125 0.15 6.75 -8.63
N PRO A 126 -0.36 7.97 -8.86
CA PRO A 126 0.25 9.19 -8.35
C PRO A 126 0.16 9.29 -6.82
N TYR A 127 -0.89 8.73 -6.20
CA TYR A 127 -1.11 8.84 -4.76
C TYR A 127 -0.21 7.88 -3.96
N LYS A 128 0.51 8.42 -2.99
CA LYS A 128 1.44 7.68 -2.12
C LYS A 128 0.72 6.96 -1.01
N MET A 129 -0.11 7.70 -0.28
CA MET A 129 -0.74 7.23 0.94
C MET A 129 -2.22 7.60 0.89
N ILE A 130 -2.56 8.88 0.82
CA ILE A 130 -3.94 9.36 0.89
C ILE A 130 -4.40 9.83 -0.50
N PRO A 131 -5.40 9.17 -1.11
CA PRO A 131 -5.93 9.61 -2.40
C PRO A 131 -6.47 11.04 -2.30
N GLY A 132 -5.91 11.95 -3.10
CA GLY A 132 -6.33 13.36 -3.20
C GLY A 132 -5.55 14.35 -2.33
N VAL A 133 -4.63 13.91 -1.46
CA VAL A 133 -3.78 14.81 -0.65
C VAL A 133 -2.30 14.48 -0.83
N TYR A 134 -1.95 13.19 -0.86
CA TYR A 134 -0.57 12.71 -0.93
C TYR A 134 -0.45 11.33 -1.55
#